data_AF-R7HK78-F1
#
_entry.id   AF-R7HK78-F1
#
_cell.length_a   1.000
_cell.length_b   1.000
_cell.length_c   1.000
_cell.angle_alpha   90.00
_cell.angle_beta   90.00
_cell.angle_gamma   90.00
#
_symmetry.space_group_name_H-M   'P 1'
#
loop_
_entity.id
_entity.type
_entity.pdbx_description
1 polymer ?
#
loop_
_entity_poly.entity_id
_entity_poly.type
_entity_poly.pdbx_seq_one_letter_code
_entity_poly.pdbx_strand_id
1 'polypeptide(L)'
;MEKDKLYLINKIFNDKKVRTVWNKESEKYYVSVVDVVGIISDSKNKQAYWRKLKQRLKEEGNETVTNCHTLKLKAQDGKYRMTDVTDIEGMFRISQTESK
;
A
#
# COMPACT_ATOMS: atom_id res chain seq x y z
N MET A 1 12.84 16.08 -6.18
CA MET A 1 11.42 15.92 -5.81
C MET A 1 10.89 14.50 -5.99
N GLU A 2 11.11 13.81 -7.12
CA GLU A 2 10.65 12.41 -7.32
C GLU A 2 11.43 11.38 -6.49
N LYS A 3 12.77 11.49 -6.48
CA LYS A 3 13.65 10.61 -5.71
C LYS A 3 13.46 10.73 -4.19
N ASP A 4 13.15 11.92 -3.70
CA ASP A 4 13.05 12.20 -2.27
C ASP A 4 11.87 11.49 -1.61
N LYS A 5 10.72 11.41 -2.32
CA LYS A 5 9.55 10.66 -1.85
C LYS A 5 9.78 9.15 -1.87
N LEU A 6 10.41 8.62 -2.91
CA LEU A 6 10.77 7.19 -2.96
C LEU A 6 11.78 6.82 -1.87
N TYR A 7 12.76 7.69 -1.62
CA TYR A 7 13.73 7.54 -0.54
C TYR A 7 13.06 7.56 0.84
N LEU A 8 12.11 8.47 1.06
CA LEU A 8 11.32 8.51 2.30
C LEU A 8 10.54 7.21 2.52
N ILE A 9 9.86 6.70 1.48
CA ILE A 9 9.13 5.42 1.56
C ILE A 9 10.10 4.27 1.90
N ASN A 10 11.23 4.16 1.21
CA ASN A 10 12.23 3.13 1.53
C ASN A 10 12.73 3.24 2.97
N LYS A 11 12.99 4.47 3.45
CA LYS A 11 13.43 4.72 4.82
C LYS A 11 12.37 4.32 5.86
N ILE A 12 11.10 4.63 5.61
CA ILE A 12 9.97 4.24 6.48
C ILE A 12 9.85 2.71 6.56
N PHE A 13 10.08 2.02 5.45
CA PHE A 13 9.94 0.57 5.35
C PHE A 13 11.27 -0.19 5.45
N ASN A 14 12.28 0.40 6.11
CA ASN A 14 13.56 -0.23 6.43
C ASN A 14 14.24 -0.87 5.20
N ASP A 15 14.32 -0.11 4.10
CA ASP A 15 14.84 -0.51 2.78
C ASP A 15 14.07 -1.63 2.06
N LYS A 16 12.89 -2.04 2.57
CA LYS A 16 12.02 -2.93 1.81
C LYS A 16 11.38 -2.17 0.65
N LYS A 17 11.52 -2.74 -0.56
CA LYS A 17 10.99 -2.15 -1.81
C LYS A 17 9.46 -2.15 -1.80
N VAL A 18 8.86 -0.95 -1.80
CA VAL A 18 7.42 -0.75 -2.00
C VAL A 18 7.16 -0.34 -3.44
N ARG A 19 6.20 -0.99 -4.10
CA ARG A 19 5.79 -0.59 -5.45
C ARG A 19 4.99 0.71 -5.38
N THR A 20 5.41 1.71 -6.14
CA THR A 20 4.77 3.02 -6.24
C THR A 20 4.41 3.34 -7.68
N VAL A 21 3.30 4.05 -7.88
CA VAL A 21 2.86 4.51 -9.20
C VAL A 21 2.44 5.97 -9.11
N TRP A 22 2.91 6.78 -10.05
CA TRP A 22 2.43 8.14 -10.23
C TRP A 22 1.17 8.12 -11.10
N ASN A 23 0.09 8.70 -10.60
CA ASN A 23 -1.13 8.91 -11.38
C ASN A 23 -1.14 10.36 -11.88
N LYS A 24 -1.22 10.52 -13.20
CA LYS A 24 -1.24 11.83 -13.86
C LYS A 24 -2.59 12.54 -13.74
N GLU A 25 -3.70 11.81 -13.66
CA GLU A 25 -5.05 12.38 -13.59
C GLU A 25 -5.33 13.02 -12.24
N SER A 26 -4.89 12.37 -11.16
CA SER A 26 -5.04 12.89 -9.80
C SER A 26 -3.80 13.63 -9.29
N GLU A 27 -2.74 13.72 -10.10
CA GLU A 27 -1.44 14.29 -9.73
C GLU A 27 -0.92 13.80 -8.37
N LYS A 28 -1.11 12.50 -8.11
CA LYS A 28 -0.82 11.87 -6.82
C LYS A 28 0.01 10.60 -6.98
N TYR A 29 0.82 10.34 -5.96
CA TYR A 29 1.52 9.07 -5.79
C TYR A 29 0.63 8.08 -5.07
N TYR A 30 0.53 6.90 -5.67
CA TYR A 30 -0.10 5.74 -5.06
C TYR A 30 0.95 4.69 -4.73
N VAL A 31 0.78 4.03 -3.59
CA VAL A 31 1.67 2.98 -3.09
C VAL A 31 0.88 1.67 -3.00
N SER A 32 1.55 0.54 -3.21
CA SER A 32 0.92 -0.77 -3.07
C SER A 32 0.60 -1.08 -1.62
N VAL A 33 -0.69 -1.18 -1.30
CA VAL A 33 -1.17 -1.54 0.05
C VAL A 33 -0.63 -2.90 0.45
N VAL A 34 -0.66 -3.86 -0.48
CA VAL A 34 -0.18 -5.23 -0.26
C VAL A 34 1.30 -5.26 0.12
N ASP A 35 2.14 -4.39 -0.44
CA ASP A 35 3.55 -4.33 -0.07
C ASP A 35 3.72 -3.72 1.33
N VAL A 36 3.03 -2.61 1.60
CA VAL A 36 3.04 -1.93 2.91
C VAL A 36 2.64 -2.88 4.04
N VAL A 37 1.48 -3.53 3.94
CA VAL A 37 1.00 -4.48 4.96
C VAL A 37 1.88 -5.70 5.04
N GLY A 38 2.45 -6.18 3.93
CA GLY A 38 3.41 -7.28 3.93
C GLY A 38 4.70 -6.94 4.68
N ILE A 39 5.12 -5.67 4.64
CA ILE A 39 6.30 -5.20 5.36
C ILE A 39 6.01 -5.05 6.85
N ILE A 40 4.89 -4.41 7.20
CA ILE A 40 4.49 -4.18 8.60
C ILE A 40 4.20 -5.50 9.33
N SER A 41 3.47 -6.40 8.70
CA SER A 41 3.11 -7.70 9.29
C SER A 41 4.23 -8.76 9.20
N ASP A 42 5.31 -8.47 8.47
CA ASP A 42 6.35 -9.41 8.05
C ASP A 42 5.81 -10.75 7.50
N SER A 43 4.58 -10.72 6.96
CA SER A 43 3.87 -11.92 6.54
C SER A 43 4.39 -12.46 5.22
N LYS A 44 4.72 -13.76 5.19
CA LYS A 44 5.09 -14.48 3.96
C LYS A 44 4.00 -14.42 2.88
N ASN A 45 2.73 -14.30 3.29
CA ASN A 45 1.59 -14.20 2.38
C ASN A 45 0.83 -12.88 2.58
N LYS A 46 1.47 -11.80 2.12
CA LYS A 46 0.95 -10.43 2.19
C LYS A 46 -0.44 -10.24 1.56
N GLN A 47 -0.78 -10.99 0.51
CA GLN A 47 -2.11 -10.93 -0.12
C GLN A 47 -3.19 -11.51 0.79
N ALA A 48 -2.94 -12.68 1.39
CA ALA A 48 -3.88 -13.29 2.33
C ALA A 48 -4.05 -12.41 3.58
N TYR A 49 -2.95 -11.83 4.07
CA TYR A 49 -2.98 -10.88 5.17
C TYR A 49 -3.87 -9.67 4.85
N TRP A 50 -3.64 -9.03 3.69
CA TRP A 50 -4.45 -7.89 3.25
C TRP A 50 -5.93 -8.23 3.16
N ARG A 51 -6.30 -9.41 2.63
CA ARG A 51 -7.72 -9.82 2.54
C ARG A 51 -8.37 -9.90 3.93
N LYS A 52 -7.66 -10.45 4.92
CA LYS A 52 -8.16 -10.51 6.31
C LYS A 52 -8.24 -9.13 6.93
N LEU A 53 -7.22 -8.29 6.75
CA LEU A 53 -7.23 -6.92 7.27
C LEU A 53 -8.38 -6.10 6.67
N LYS A 54 -8.58 -6.20 5.35
CA LYS A 54 -9.67 -5.57 4.62
C LYS A 54 -11.05 -5.98 5.17
N GLN A 55 -11.18 -7.24 5.59
CA GLN A 55 -12.41 -7.72 6.23
C GLN A 55 -12.60 -7.11 7.63
N ARG A 56 -11.58 -7.15 8.49
CA ARG A 56 -11.65 -6.57 9.84
C ARG A 56 -11.97 -5.07 9.81
N LEU A 57 -11.27 -4.32 8.95
CA LEU A 57 -11.49 -2.89 8.80
C LEU A 57 -12.91 -2.57 8.31
N LYS A 58 -13.53 -3.44 7.48
CA LYS A 58 -14.94 -3.31 7.10
C LYS A 58 -15.88 -3.59 8.26
N GLU A 59 -15.57 -4.61 9.07
CA GLU A 59 -16.35 -4.97 10.27
C GLU A 59 -16.28 -3.88 11.35
N GLU A 60 -15.15 -3.18 11.48
CA GLU A 60 -14.97 -2.01 12.35
C GLU A 60 -15.66 -0.73 11.85
N GLY A 61 -16.29 -0.77 10.67
CA GLY A 61 -16.91 0.42 10.06
C GLY A 61 -15.90 1.46 9.57
N ASN A 62 -14.65 1.06 9.34
CA ASN A 62 -13.58 1.97 8.99
C ASN A 62 -13.66 2.32 7.49
N GLU A 63 -14.14 3.53 7.18
CA GLU A 63 -14.29 4.06 5.81
C GLU A 63 -12.99 4.07 4.99
N THR A 64 -11.84 3.92 5.65
CA THR A 64 -10.51 3.93 5.03
C THR A 64 -10.29 2.79 4.03
N VAL A 65 -10.98 1.65 4.18
CA VAL A 65 -10.95 0.55 3.18
C VAL A 65 -11.53 0.99 1.84
N THR A 66 -12.42 1.97 1.85
CA THR A 66 -13.18 2.45 0.70
C THR A 66 -12.33 3.35 -0.20
N ASN A 67 -11.28 3.99 0.33
CA ASN A 67 -10.35 4.85 -0.44
C ASN A 67 -9.17 4.09 -1.06
N CYS A 68 -9.19 2.76 -1.07
CA CYS A 68 -8.23 1.98 -1.85
C CYS A 68 -8.65 1.98 -3.32
N HIS A 69 -7.76 2.45 -4.21
CA HIS A 69 -7.94 2.33 -5.65
C HIS A 69 -7.30 1.03 -6.13
N THR A 70 -7.78 0.48 -7.25
CA THR A 70 -7.12 -0.67 -7.88
C THR A 70 -6.41 -0.20 -9.14
N LEU A 71 -5.07 -0.18 -9.11
CA LEU A 71 -4.24 0.20 -10.26
C LEU A 71 -3.42 -1.00 -10.77
N LYS A 72 -3.04 -0.96 -12.05
CA LYS A 72 -2.11 -1.94 -12.62
C LYS A 72 -0.69 -1.56 -12.21
N LEU A 73 -0.07 -2.38 -11.36
CA LEU A 73 1.34 -2.27 -11.06
C LEU A 73 2.13 -3.40 -11.69
N LYS A 74 3.36 -3.08 -12.11
CA LYS A 74 4.34 -4.06 -12.53
C LYS A 74 4.77 -4.87 -11.31
N ALA A 75 4.54 -6.17 -11.34
CA ALA A 75 5.03 -7.09 -10.33
C ALA A 75 6.53 -7.39 -10.55
N GLN A 76 7.16 -8.06 -9.58
CA GLN A 76 8.59 -8.41 -9.64
C GLN A 76 8.94 -9.32 -10.82
N ASP A 77 8.00 -10.14 -11.28
CA ASP A 77 8.11 -10.98 -12.48
C ASP A 77 7.93 -10.21 -13.79
N GLY A 78 7.80 -8.88 -13.73
CA GLY A 78 7.61 -8.00 -14.88
C GLY A 78 6.17 -7.94 -15.41
N LYS A 79 5.24 -8.75 -14.89
CA LYS A 79 3.84 -8.77 -15.34
C LYS A 79 3.02 -7.69 -14.64
N TYR A 80 2.11 -7.06 -15.36
CA TYR A 80 1.17 -6.11 -14.78
C TYR A 80 0.01 -6.85 -14.12
N ARG A 81 -0.29 -6.52 -12.86
CA ARG A 81 -1.43 -7.08 -12.13
C ARG A 81 -2.19 -5.96 -11.43
N MET A 82 -3.52 -6.13 -11.39
CA MET A 82 -4.38 -5.29 -10.57
C MET A 82 -3.96 -5.45 -9.11
N THR A 83 -3.63 -4.35 -8.46
CA THR A 83 -3.23 -4.34 -7.06
C THR A 83 -3.95 -3.19 -6.38
N ASP A 84 -4.40 -3.44 -5.16
CA ASP A 84 -4.93 -2.38 -4.29
C ASP A 84 -3.80 -1.42 -3.93
N VAL A 85 -4.03 -0.15 -4.22
CA VAL A 85 -3.14 0.97 -3.92
C VAL A 85 -3.86 2.03 -3.13
N THR A 86 -3.07 2.82 -2.42
CA THR A 86 -3.56 3.95 -1.66
C THR A 86 -2.60 5.12 -1.80
N ASP A 87 -3.05 6.34 -1.55
CA ASP A 87 -2.17 7.50 -1.54
C ASP A 87 -1.35 7.55 -0.24
N ILE A 88 -0.51 8.57 -0.09
CA ILE A 88 0.35 8.72 1.08
C ILE A 88 -0.47 8.84 2.37
N GLU A 89 -1.62 9.52 2.34
CA GLU A 89 -2.49 9.65 3.52
C GLU A 89 -3.10 8.31 3.92
N GLY A 90 -3.64 7.56 2.96
CA GLY A 90 -4.18 6.23 3.24
C GLY A 90 -3.11 5.24 3.71
N MET A 91 -1.88 5.36 3.22
CA MET A 91 -0.74 4.60 3.73
C MET A 91 -0.49 4.87 5.23
N PHE A 92 -0.47 6.15 5.65
CA PHE A 92 -0.29 6.51 7.06
C PHE A 92 -1.45 6.02 7.94
N ARG A 93 -2.68 6.00 7.43
CA ARG A 93 -3.83 5.45 8.16
C ARG A 93 -3.69 3.94 8.38
N ILE A 94 -3.36 3.19 7.32
CA ILE A 94 -3.14 1.73 7.42
C ILE A 94 -2.02 1.43 8.42
N SER A 95 -0.90 2.17 8.35
CA SER A 95 0.21 1.99 9.28
C SER A 95 -0.16 2.26 10.73
N GLN A 96 -1.03 3.24 10.99
CA GLN A 96 -1.52 3.55 12.34
C GLN A 96 -2.48 2.49 12.87
N THR A 97 -3.37 1.95 12.04
CA THR A 97 -4.30 0.90 12.47
C THR A 97 -3.56 -0.38 12.86
N GLU A 98 -2.50 -0.75 12.13
CA GLU A 98 -1.70 -1.93 12.44
C GLU A 98 -0.80 -1.77 13.68
N SER A 99 -0.54 -0.53 14.12
CA SER A 99 0.31 -0.25 15.30
C SER A 99 -0.49 -0.09 16.60
N LYS A 100 -1.82 -0.20 16.55
CA LYS A 100 -2.70 -0.17 17.73
C LYS A 100 -2.90 -1.57 18.29
#